data_AF-A0A534W8B1-F1
#
_entry.id   AF-A0A534W8B1-F1
#
_cell.length_a   1.000
_cell.length_b   1.000
_cell.length_c   1.000
_cell.angle_alpha   90.00
_cell.angle_beta   90.00
_cell.angle_gamma   90.00
#
_symmetry.space_group_name_H-M   'P 1'
#
loop_
_entity.id
_entity.type
_entity.pdbx_description
1 polymer ?
#
loop_
_entity_poly.entity_id
_entity_poly.type
_entity_poly.pdbx_seq_one_letter_code
_entity_poly.pdbx_strand_id
1 'polypeptide(L)'
;MATTFDEGAVYHKGQELPFDRAEALIRSSEEKFGRTAREALADFAAELRRAGWEPVASGLVSGDGKALPPLASILRSHPWVHAAEGELYRRVLRNACASCGIPAVAIPAKEIEARAVAVLGIARAGLPARLAALGKASGKPWARDQKDAALAAWIALAAR
;
A
#
# COMPACT_ATOMS: atom_id res chain seq x y z
N MET A 1 0.42 12.48 -4.75
CA MET A 1 1.31 11.90 -3.72
C MET A 1 2.58 12.75 -3.67
N ALA A 2 3.48 12.51 -2.71
CA ALA A 2 4.83 13.09 -2.77
C ALA A 2 5.47 12.81 -4.14
N THR A 3 6.08 13.82 -4.74
CA THR A 3 6.71 13.74 -6.07
C THR A 3 8.23 13.58 -5.98
N THR A 4 8.79 13.79 -4.78
CA THR A 4 10.20 13.54 -4.45
C THR A 4 10.31 12.68 -3.19
N PHE A 5 11.49 12.09 -2.97
CA PHE A 5 11.77 11.35 -1.74
C PHE A 5 11.60 12.26 -0.51
N ASP A 6 12.15 13.48 -0.54
CA ASP A 6 12.08 14.43 0.57
C ASP A 6 10.65 14.88 0.91
N GLU A 7 9.79 14.98 -0.10
CA GLU A 7 8.36 15.25 0.12
C GLU A 7 7.65 14.08 0.78
N GLY A 8 8.13 12.86 0.56
CA GLY A 8 7.49 11.63 1.03
C GLY A 8 8.06 11.07 2.33
N ALA A 9 9.31 11.36 2.65
CA ALA A 9 10.03 10.87 3.81
C ALA A 9 9.80 11.79 5.03
N VAL A 10 8.53 11.94 5.42
CA VAL A 10 8.11 12.95 6.41
C VAL A 10 8.56 12.63 7.83
N TYR A 11 8.78 11.36 8.17
CA TYR A 11 9.31 10.99 9.49
C TYR A 11 10.83 11.16 9.51
N HIS A 12 11.54 10.89 8.39
CA HIS A 12 12.95 11.23 8.27
C HIS A 12 13.18 12.72 8.48
N LYS A 13 12.42 13.56 7.77
CA LYS A 13 12.46 15.02 7.94
C LYS A 13 12.09 15.43 9.37
N GLY A 14 11.15 14.73 10.00
CA GLY A 14 10.78 14.93 11.40
C GLY A 14 11.94 14.70 12.38
N GLN A 15 12.93 13.86 12.06
CA GLN A 15 14.09 13.63 12.94
C GLN A 15 14.97 14.87 13.09
N GLU A 16 14.95 15.78 12.10
CA GLU A 16 15.78 16.98 12.05
C GLU A 16 15.10 18.20 12.69
N LEU A 17 13.89 18.03 13.24
CA LEU A 17 13.06 19.10 13.77
C LEU A 17 12.84 18.98 15.28
N PRO A 18 12.59 20.10 15.98
CA PRO A 18 11.98 20.06 17.31
C PRO A 18 10.68 19.24 17.30
N PHE A 19 10.39 18.54 18.40
CA PHE A 19 9.31 17.56 18.47
C PHE A 19 7.94 18.12 18.05
N ASP A 20 7.59 19.32 18.51
CA ASP A 20 6.35 20.02 18.17
C ASP A 20 6.24 20.29 16.66
N ARG A 21 7.35 20.66 16.02
CA ARG A 21 7.43 20.90 14.58
C ARG A 21 7.40 19.60 13.78
N ALA A 22 8.04 18.55 14.26
CA ALA A 22 7.99 17.22 13.66
C ALA A 22 6.56 16.67 13.67
N GLU A 23 5.87 16.76 14.81
CA GLU A 23 4.48 16.32 14.96
C GLU A 23 3.55 17.10 14.03
N ALA A 24 3.67 18.43 14.00
CA ALA A 24 2.88 19.28 13.12
C ALA A 24 3.11 18.96 11.63
N LEU A 25 4.37 18.74 11.23
CA LEU A 25 4.74 18.34 9.87
C LEU A 25 4.06 17.01 9.50
N ILE A 26 4.26 15.97 10.31
CA ILE A 26 3.74 14.63 10.03
C ILE A 26 2.21 14.67 9.92
N ARG A 27 1.51 15.34 10.84
CA ARG A 27 0.05 15.49 10.79
C ARG A 27 -0.42 16.18 9.51
N SER A 28 0.18 17.33 9.16
CA SER A 28 -0.21 18.08 7.96
C SER A 28 0.06 17.29 6.66
N SER A 29 1.15 16.52 6.63
CA SER A 29 1.48 15.63 5.52
C SER A 29 0.52 14.45 5.42
N GLU A 30 0.13 13.86 6.55
CA GLU A 30 -0.89 12.80 6.62
C GLU A 30 -2.21 13.25 5.99
N GLU A 31 -2.67 14.45 6.34
CA GLU A 31 -3.88 15.04 5.77
C GLU A 31 -3.74 15.28 4.26
N LYS A 32 -2.59 15.84 3.83
CA LYS A 32 -2.30 16.09 2.41
C LYS A 32 -2.29 14.79 1.61
N PHE A 33 -1.54 13.79 2.05
CA PHE A 33 -1.45 12.49 1.39
C PHE A 33 -2.79 11.79 1.36
N GLY A 34 -3.56 11.88 2.46
CA GLY A 34 -4.92 11.36 2.55
C GLY A 34 -5.87 11.98 1.53
N ARG A 35 -5.83 13.32 1.33
CA ARG A 35 -6.62 13.97 0.27
C ARG A 35 -6.20 13.50 -1.11
N THR A 36 -4.90 13.55 -1.42
CA THR A 36 -4.43 13.19 -2.76
C THR A 36 -4.66 11.72 -3.10
N ALA A 37 -4.52 10.81 -2.14
CA ALA A 37 -4.80 9.39 -2.38
C ALA A 37 -6.29 9.13 -2.66
N ARG A 38 -7.18 9.85 -1.97
CA ARG A 38 -8.64 9.77 -2.20
C ARG A 38 -9.03 10.26 -3.58
N GLU A 39 -8.54 11.44 -3.97
CA GLU A 39 -8.77 12.01 -5.30
C GLU A 39 -8.29 11.05 -6.39
N ALA A 40 -7.03 10.59 -6.30
CA ALA A 40 -6.45 9.69 -7.29
C ALA A 40 -7.19 8.34 -7.40
N LEU A 41 -7.59 7.73 -6.28
CA LEU A 41 -8.33 6.47 -6.29
C LEU A 41 -9.78 6.65 -6.76
N ALA A 42 -10.42 7.77 -6.45
CA ALA A 42 -11.75 8.08 -6.95
C ALA A 42 -11.74 8.26 -8.48
N ASP A 43 -10.76 9.00 -9.01
CA ASP A 43 -10.59 9.19 -10.45
C ASP A 43 -10.31 7.87 -11.16
N PHE A 44 -9.42 7.04 -10.61
CA PHE A 44 -9.11 5.72 -11.17
C PHE A 44 -10.32 4.78 -11.13
N ALA A 45 -11.07 4.76 -10.03
CA ALA A 45 -12.30 3.96 -9.94
C ALA A 45 -13.36 4.44 -10.93
N ALA A 46 -13.48 5.75 -11.17
CA ALA A 46 -14.39 6.30 -12.17
C ALA A 46 -13.94 5.94 -13.61
N GLU A 47 -12.64 5.92 -13.89
CA GLU A 47 -12.09 5.44 -15.16
C GLU A 47 -12.44 3.98 -15.41
N LEU A 48 -12.21 3.10 -14.43
CA LEU A 48 -12.56 1.68 -14.53
C LEU A 48 -14.06 1.49 -14.82
N ARG A 49 -14.93 2.23 -14.11
CA ARG A 49 -16.38 2.18 -14.32
C ARG A 49 -16.79 2.65 -15.72
N ARG A 50 -16.17 3.72 -16.23
CA ARG A 50 -16.41 4.17 -17.62
C ARG A 50 -15.95 3.13 -18.65
N ALA A 51 -14.93 2.34 -18.33
CA ALA A 51 -14.48 1.21 -19.15
C ALA A 51 -15.32 -0.07 -18.94
N GLY A 52 -16.37 -0.03 -18.12
CA GLY A 52 -17.28 -1.16 -17.89
C GLY A 52 -16.86 -2.11 -16.76
N TRP A 53 -15.88 -1.72 -15.93
CA TRP A 53 -15.37 -2.52 -14.82
C TRP A 53 -15.79 -1.93 -13.48
N GLU A 54 -16.29 -2.77 -12.56
CA GLU A 54 -16.57 -2.36 -11.18
C GLU A 54 -15.43 -2.79 -10.24
N PRO A 55 -14.72 -1.85 -9.59
CA PRO A 55 -13.72 -2.19 -8.59
C PRO A 55 -14.39 -2.73 -7.32
N VAL A 56 -14.33 -4.03 -7.09
CA VAL A 56 -15.00 -4.67 -5.94
C VAL A 56 -14.09 -4.88 -4.74
N ALA A 57 -12.78 -4.90 -4.88
CA ALA A 57 -11.84 -5.09 -3.77
C ALA A 57 -10.46 -4.52 -4.12
N SER A 58 -9.64 -4.32 -3.09
CA SER A 58 -8.23 -3.98 -3.21
C SER A 58 -7.40 -4.81 -2.24
N GLY A 59 -6.18 -5.15 -2.67
CA GLY A 59 -5.19 -5.84 -1.85
C GLY A 59 -4.03 -4.91 -1.52
N LEU A 60 -3.57 -4.92 -0.27
CA LEU A 60 -2.46 -4.10 0.20
C LEU A 60 -1.41 -5.00 0.84
N VAL A 61 -0.16 -4.92 0.35
CA VAL A 61 0.96 -5.65 0.95
C VAL A 61 1.34 -4.97 2.27
N SER A 62 1.11 -5.66 3.38
CA SER A 62 1.41 -5.15 4.72
C SER A 62 2.82 -5.49 5.17
N GLY A 63 3.36 -4.66 6.06
CA GLY A 63 4.58 -4.96 6.79
C GLY A 63 4.37 -6.02 7.88
N ASP A 64 5.37 -6.16 8.73
CA ASP A 64 5.53 -7.21 9.74
C ASP A 64 4.48 -7.20 10.88
N GLY A 65 3.48 -6.33 10.84
CA GLY A 65 2.41 -6.24 11.86
C GLY A 65 2.85 -5.69 13.22
N LYS A 66 4.11 -5.23 13.36
CA LYS A 66 4.59 -4.60 14.59
C LYS A 66 3.85 -3.29 14.84
N ALA A 67 3.26 -3.15 16.02
CA ALA A 67 2.73 -1.87 16.46
C ALA A 67 3.85 -0.82 16.50
N LEU A 68 3.56 0.37 15.99
CA LEU A 68 4.51 1.49 16.07
C LEU A 68 4.59 1.99 17.51
N PRO A 69 5.78 2.31 18.02
CA PRO A 69 5.93 2.94 19.33
C PRO A 69 5.45 4.41 19.30
N PRO A 70 5.40 5.11 20.44
CA PRO A 70 5.08 6.54 20.46
C PRO A 70 5.99 7.37 19.56
N LEU A 71 5.47 8.48 18.99
CA LEU A 71 6.18 9.31 18.02
C LEU A 71 7.59 9.72 18.48
N ALA A 72 7.74 10.10 19.74
CA ALA A 72 9.05 10.47 20.29
C ALA A 72 10.09 9.34 20.16
N SER A 73 9.66 8.08 20.34
CA SER A 73 10.51 6.91 20.16
C SER A 73 10.76 6.59 18.69
N ILE A 74 9.77 6.82 17.83
CA ILE A 74 9.94 6.70 16.37
C ILE A 74 11.05 7.64 15.89
N LEU A 75 10.96 8.94 16.21
CA LEU A 75 11.87 9.97 15.70
C LEU A 75 13.32 9.79 16.16
N ARG A 76 13.57 9.02 17.23
CA ARG A 76 14.93 8.71 17.72
C ARG A 76 15.55 7.48 17.07
N SER A 77 14.84 6.78 16.19
CA SER A 77 15.29 5.48 15.67
C SER A 77 15.01 5.35 14.18
N HIS A 78 16.07 5.31 13.38
CA HIS A 78 15.97 5.20 11.94
C HIS A 78 15.17 3.96 11.47
N PRO A 79 15.32 2.75 12.06
CA PRO A 79 14.44 1.62 11.75
C PRO A 79 12.96 1.89 12.03
N TRP A 80 12.63 2.60 13.11
CA TRP A 80 11.24 2.95 13.41
C TRP A 80 10.69 4.03 12.48
N VAL A 81 11.52 4.96 12.03
CA VAL A 81 11.17 5.95 11.00
C VAL A 81 10.76 5.27 9.70
N HIS A 82 11.56 4.33 9.19
CA HIS A 82 11.20 3.53 8.00
C HIS A 82 9.90 2.76 8.20
N ALA A 83 9.71 2.15 9.36
CA ALA A 83 8.48 1.43 9.68
C ALA A 83 7.26 2.36 9.71
N ALA A 84 7.41 3.55 10.29
CA ALA A 84 6.34 4.54 10.42
C ALA A 84 5.92 5.12 9.06
N GLU A 85 6.87 5.42 8.18
CA GLU A 85 6.57 5.86 6.81
C GLU A 85 5.88 4.76 6.01
N GLY A 86 6.36 3.53 6.11
CA GLY A 86 5.70 2.39 5.49
C GLY A 86 4.25 2.24 5.95
N GLU A 87 3.96 2.38 7.24
CA GLU A 87 2.58 2.32 7.74
C GLU A 87 1.76 3.55 7.36
N LEU A 88 2.37 4.74 7.32
CA LEU A 88 1.72 5.97 6.85
C LEU A 88 1.10 5.76 5.47
N TYR A 89 1.89 5.32 4.48
CA TYR A 89 1.40 5.12 3.11
C TYR A 89 0.34 4.02 3.04
N ARG A 90 0.54 2.93 3.77
CA ARG A 90 -0.45 1.83 3.84
C ARG A 90 -1.78 2.30 4.42
N ARG A 91 -1.74 3.09 5.50
CA ARG A 91 -2.93 3.67 6.14
C ARG A 91 -3.63 4.65 5.22
N VAL A 92 -2.88 5.54 4.57
CA VAL A 92 -3.42 6.50 3.59
C VAL A 92 -4.15 5.78 2.45
N LEU A 93 -3.52 4.77 1.85
CA LEU A 93 -4.13 4.00 0.76
C LEU A 93 -5.36 3.21 1.23
N ARG A 94 -5.27 2.53 2.37
CA ARG A 94 -6.39 1.77 2.97
C ARG A 94 -7.61 2.67 3.22
N ASN A 95 -7.39 3.84 3.81
CA ASN A 95 -8.46 4.79 4.09
C ASN A 95 -9.06 5.37 2.80
N ALA A 96 -8.21 5.62 1.79
CA ALA A 96 -8.67 6.11 0.52
C ALA A 96 -9.53 5.09 -0.24
N CYS A 97 -9.10 3.82 -0.32
CA CYS A 97 -9.92 2.73 -0.87
C CYS A 97 -11.29 2.64 -0.15
N ALA A 98 -11.29 2.68 1.19
CA ALA A 98 -12.51 2.63 1.98
C ALA A 98 -13.47 3.80 1.65
N SER A 99 -12.94 5.01 1.46
CA SER A 99 -13.75 6.18 1.07
C SER A 99 -14.36 6.07 -0.34
N CYS A 100 -13.77 5.26 -1.21
CA CYS A 100 -14.30 4.95 -2.54
C CYS A 100 -15.25 3.73 -2.54
N GLY A 101 -15.56 3.15 -1.37
CA GLY A 101 -16.38 1.95 -1.26
C GLY A 101 -15.68 0.66 -1.68
N ILE A 102 -14.35 0.67 -1.77
CA ILE A 102 -13.52 -0.47 -2.19
C ILE A 102 -12.84 -1.05 -0.94
N PRO A 103 -13.28 -2.22 -0.42
CA PRO A 103 -12.63 -2.84 0.73
C PRO A 103 -11.15 -3.14 0.45
N ALA A 104 -10.29 -2.87 1.43
CA ALA A 104 -8.86 -3.14 1.34
C ALA A 104 -8.47 -4.29 2.27
N VAL A 105 -7.95 -5.37 1.70
CA VAL A 105 -7.44 -6.52 2.45
C VAL A 105 -5.94 -6.35 2.63
N ALA A 106 -5.45 -6.37 3.87
CA ALA A 106 -4.03 -6.35 4.18
C ALA A 106 -3.46 -7.78 4.15
N ILE A 107 -2.38 -7.99 3.38
CA ILE A 107 -1.69 -9.28 3.26
C ILE A 107 -0.22 -9.12 3.64
N PRO A 108 0.29 -9.85 4.66
CA PRO A 108 1.70 -9.81 5.00
C PRO A 108 2.58 -10.26 3.83
N ALA A 109 3.61 -9.47 3.51
CA ALA A 109 4.52 -9.76 2.40
C ALA A 109 5.13 -11.18 2.47
N LYS A 110 5.42 -11.67 3.68
CA LYS A 110 6.00 -13.00 3.92
C LYS A 110 5.03 -14.15 3.65
N GLU A 111 3.73 -13.89 3.66
CA GLU A 111 2.68 -14.89 3.52
C GLU A 111 2.02 -14.87 2.14
N ILE A 112 2.32 -13.85 1.32
CA ILE A 112 1.51 -13.52 0.14
C ILE A 112 1.40 -14.67 -0.86
N GLU A 113 2.51 -15.34 -1.19
CA GLU A 113 2.46 -16.49 -2.09
C GLU A 113 1.76 -17.70 -1.49
N ALA A 114 1.94 -17.96 -0.20
CA ALA A 114 1.29 -19.07 0.48
C ALA A 114 -0.23 -18.87 0.51
N ARG A 115 -0.67 -17.64 0.81
CA ARG A 115 -2.08 -17.26 0.75
C ARG A 115 -2.62 -17.30 -0.68
N ALA A 116 -1.86 -16.86 -1.67
CA ALA A 116 -2.27 -16.97 -3.08
C ALA A 116 -2.51 -18.42 -3.49
N VAL A 117 -1.60 -19.34 -3.17
CA VAL A 117 -1.76 -20.77 -3.45
C VAL A 117 -3.02 -21.33 -2.79
N ALA A 118 -3.24 -21.01 -1.51
CA ALA A 118 -4.38 -21.51 -0.76
C ALA A 118 -5.72 -20.96 -1.26
N VAL A 119 -5.82 -19.63 -1.42
CA VAL A 119 -7.07 -18.95 -1.79
C VAL A 119 -7.43 -19.16 -3.26
N LEU A 120 -6.44 -19.20 -4.15
CA LEU A 120 -6.68 -19.34 -5.59
C LEU A 120 -6.77 -20.80 -6.05
N GLY A 121 -6.46 -21.78 -5.17
CA GLY A 121 -6.41 -23.19 -5.54
C GLY A 121 -5.35 -23.52 -6.60
N ILE A 122 -4.29 -22.70 -6.70
CA ILE A 122 -3.22 -22.86 -7.70
C ILE A 122 -2.07 -23.61 -7.04
N ALA A 123 -1.59 -24.68 -7.68
CA ALA A 123 -0.38 -25.37 -7.22
C ALA A 123 0.81 -24.40 -7.13
N ARG A 124 1.62 -24.49 -6.06
CA ARG A 124 2.78 -23.61 -5.84
C ARG A 124 3.70 -23.52 -7.07
N ALA A 125 3.95 -24.64 -7.74
CA ALA A 125 4.78 -24.70 -8.95
C ALA A 125 4.18 -23.95 -10.16
N GLY A 126 2.85 -23.76 -10.20
CA GLY A 126 2.15 -23.06 -11.27
C GLY A 126 2.03 -21.54 -11.08
N LEU A 127 2.23 -21.04 -9.84
CA LEU A 127 2.08 -19.62 -9.54
C LEU A 127 3.05 -18.72 -10.35
N PRO A 128 4.34 -19.07 -10.52
CA PRO A 128 5.26 -18.26 -11.32
C PRO A 128 4.81 -18.07 -12.78
N ALA A 129 4.27 -19.12 -13.40
CA ALA A 129 3.78 -19.05 -14.79
C ALA A 129 2.57 -18.12 -14.91
N ARG A 130 1.65 -18.15 -13.93
CA ARG A 130 0.49 -17.24 -13.88
C ARG A 130 0.93 -15.78 -13.73
N LEU A 131 1.89 -15.51 -12.84
CA LEU A 131 2.45 -14.17 -12.67
C LEU A 131 3.21 -13.67 -13.91
N ALA A 132 3.89 -14.56 -14.63
CA ALA A 132 4.55 -14.21 -15.88
C ALA A 132 3.53 -13.81 -16.96
N ALA A 133 2.41 -14.53 -17.06
CA ALA A 133 1.33 -14.19 -17.99
C ALA A 133 0.69 -12.83 -17.66
N LEU A 134 0.41 -12.56 -16.38
CA LEU A 134 -0.10 -11.26 -15.92
C LEU A 134 0.88 -10.12 -16.24
N GLY A 135 2.18 -10.33 -16.02
CA GLY A 135 3.20 -9.34 -16.36
C GLY A 135 3.32 -9.07 -17.85
N LYS A 136 3.20 -10.11 -18.68
CA LYS A 136 3.17 -9.95 -20.14
C LYS A 136 1.99 -9.11 -20.61
N ALA A 137 0.81 -9.30 -19.99
CA ALA A 137 -0.39 -8.52 -20.30
C ALA A 137 -0.31 -7.07 -19.77
N SER A 138 0.32 -6.86 -18.61
CA SER A 138 0.39 -5.55 -17.94
C SER A 138 1.53 -4.66 -18.44
N GLY A 139 2.57 -5.24 -19.05
CA GLY A 139 3.75 -4.51 -19.50
C GLY A 139 4.77 -4.25 -18.38
N LYS A 140 5.76 -3.39 -18.67
CA LYS A 140 6.80 -2.99 -17.70
C LYS A 140 6.36 -1.74 -16.93
N PRO A 141 6.74 -1.60 -15.65
CA PRO A 141 7.59 -2.50 -14.84
C PRO A 141 6.85 -3.75 -14.32
N TRP A 142 7.58 -4.86 -14.14
CA TRP A 142 7.07 -6.10 -13.54
C TRP A 142 8.07 -6.72 -12.54
N ALA A 143 8.54 -5.88 -11.63
CA ALA A 143 9.45 -6.26 -10.57
C ALA A 143 8.69 -6.88 -9.37
N ARG A 144 9.38 -7.06 -8.24
CA ARG A 144 8.82 -7.67 -7.04
C ARG A 144 7.56 -6.94 -6.57
N ASP A 145 7.59 -5.63 -6.48
CA ASP A 145 6.47 -4.84 -5.95
C ASP A 145 5.20 -4.99 -6.80
N GLN A 146 5.34 -5.02 -8.14
CA GLN A 146 4.18 -5.25 -9.02
C GLN A 146 3.63 -6.66 -8.89
N LYS A 147 4.51 -7.67 -8.74
CA LYS A 147 4.08 -9.07 -8.52
C LYS A 147 3.36 -9.21 -7.18
N ASP A 148 3.90 -8.65 -6.12
CA ASP A 148 3.30 -8.71 -4.79
C ASP A 148 1.97 -7.94 -4.77
N ALA A 149 1.88 -6.77 -5.39
CA ALA A 149 0.62 -6.03 -5.54
C ALA A 149 -0.43 -6.82 -6.34
N ALA A 150 -0.03 -7.45 -7.45
CA ALA A 150 -0.93 -8.28 -8.26
C ALA A 150 -1.45 -9.49 -7.49
N LEU A 151 -0.59 -10.18 -6.73
CA LEU A 151 -1.00 -11.27 -5.85
C LEU A 151 -1.97 -10.78 -4.77
N ALA A 152 -1.68 -9.64 -4.14
CA ALA A 152 -2.54 -9.09 -3.11
C ALA A 152 -3.94 -8.78 -3.66
N ALA A 153 -4.02 -8.15 -4.83
CA ALA A 153 -5.29 -7.86 -5.49
C ALA A 153 -6.04 -9.15 -5.90
N TRP A 154 -5.33 -10.17 -6.39
CA TRP A 154 -5.94 -11.43 -6.79
C TRP A 154 -6.50 -12.21 -5.59
N ILE A 155 -5.76 -12.25 -4.48
CA ILE A 155 -6.24 -12.80 -3.20
C ILE A 155 -7.49 -12.05 -2.74
N ALA A 156 -7.46 -10.71 -2.74
CA ALA A 156 -8.58 -9.90 -2.29
C ALA A 156 -9.84 -10.12 -3.16
N LEU A 157 -9.66 -10.28 -4.47
CA LEU A 157 -10.75 -10.57 -5.40
C LEU A 157 -11.34 -11.97 -5.18
N ALA A 158 -10.51 -12.99 -4.95
CA ALA A 158 -10.95 -14.36 -4.75
C ALA A 158 -11.57 -14.62 -3.37
N ALA A 159 -11.28 -13.78 -2.38
CA ALA A 159 -11.84 -13.85 -1.03
C ALA A 159 -13.19 -13.10 -0.87
N ARG A 160 -13.74 -12.56 -1.96
CA ARG A 160 -15.04 -11.86 -1.97
C ARG A 160 -16.23 -12.80 -1.99
#